data_AF-A0A935X8X7-F1
#
_entry.id   AF-A0A935X8X7-F1
#
_cell.length_a   1.000
_cell.length_b   1.000
_cell.length_c   1.000
_cell.angle_alpha   90.00
_cell.angle_beta   90.00
_cell.angle_gamma   90.00
#
_symmetry.space_group_name_H-M   'P 1'
#
loop_
_entity.id
_entity.type
_entity.pdbx_description
1 polymer ?
#
loop_
_entity_poly.entity_id
_entity_poly.type
_entity_poly.pdbx_seq_one_letter_code
_entity_poly.pdbx_strand_id
1 'polypeptide(L)'
;MTASFRLADAGLVLEFDLSAWRRRTASCRTSTCPTIQVRVATLGRLKARGHLGQIAISQDICYRSRLTALGGHGYGHVFRNVVPLMRRRGFSDAATHQILVATPARLWTLF
;
A
#
# COMPACT_ATOMS: atom_id res chain seq x y z
N MET A 1 0.92 12.27 -9.27
CA MET A 1 1.44 11.00 -9.82
C MET A 1 2.79 11.12 -10.50
N THR A 2 3.11 12.25 -11.15
CA THR A 2 4.39 12.47 -11.84
C THR A 2 5.62 12.29 -10.93
N ALA A 3 5.55 12.73 -9.67
CA ALA A 3 6.65 12.56 -8.71
C ALA A 3 6.92 11.09 -8.35
N SER A 4 5.87 10.28 -8.10
CA SER A 4 6.03 8.85 -7.80
C SER A 4 6.68 8.10 -8.96
N PHE A 5 6.36 8.46 -10.20
CA PHE A 5 7.02 7.85 -11.36
C PHE A 5 8.50 8.22 -11.42
N ARG A 6 8.87 9.49 -11.22
CA ARG A 6 10.29 9.88 -11.19
C ARG A 6 11.09 9.15 -10.10
N LEU A 7 10.50 8.96 -8.92
CA LEU A 7 11.15 8.23 -7.83
C LEU A 7 11.31 6.74 -8.16
N ALA A 8 10.31 6.13 -8.79
CA ALA A 8 10.41 4.76 -9.28
C ALA A 8 11.41 4.65 -10.44
N ASP A 9 11.42 5.60 -11.38
CA ASP A 9 12.42 5.65 -12.46
C ASP A 9 13.86 5.77 -11.90
N ALA A 10 14.03 6.43 -10.75
CA ALA A 10 15.29 6.51 -10.02
C ALA A 10 15.70 5.23 -9.26
N GLY A 11 14.88 4.17 -9.32
CA GLY A 11 15.17 2.88 -8.67
C GLY A 11 14.71 2.76 -7.22
N LEU A 12 14.03 3.77 -6.67
CA LEU A 12 13.55 3.73 -5.29
C LEU A 12 12.37 2.76 -5.14
N VAL A 13 12.28 2.10 -3.98
CA VAL A 13 11.07 1.38 -3.59
C VAL A 13 10.11 2.36 -2.93
N LEU A 14 8.86 2.35 -3.38
CA LEU A 14 7.81 3.20 -2.88
C LEU A 14 6.90 2.39 -1.94
N GLU A 15 6.93 2.76 -0.67
CA GLU A 15 5.99 2.24 0.31
C GLU A 15 4.66 3.00 0.23
N PHE A 16 3.57 2.24 0.20
CA PHE A 16 2.23 2.77 0.33
C PHE A 16 1.59 2.24 1.61
N ASP A 17 1.44 3.13 2.59
CA ASP A 17 0.70 2.83 3.82
C ASP A 17 -0.80 2.87 3.57
N LEU A 18 -1.41 1.70 3.40
CA LEU A 18 -2.82 1.52 3.04
C LEU A 18 -3.70 1.45 4.29
N SER A 19 -3.57 2.41 5.20
CA SER A 19 -4.39 2.43 6.41
C SER A 19 -5.89 2.48 6.07
N ALA A 20 -6.68 1.69 6.79
CA ALA A 20 -8.13 1.54 6.55
C ALA A 20 -8.96 2.77 6.94
N TRP A 21 -8.32 3.91 7.18
CA TRP A 21 -8.88 5.00 7.94
C TRP A 21 -9.96 5.73 7.12
N ARG A 22 -11.23 5.55 7.50
CA ARG A 22 -12.39 6.24 6.91
C ARG A 22 -12.76 7.57 7.59
N ARG A 23 -12.28 7.83 8.81
CA ARG A 23 -12.63 9.05 9.58
C ARG A 23 -11.64 10.18 9.25
N ARG A 24 -11.99 11.46 9.36
CA ARG A 24 -10.97 12.54 9.24
C ARG A 24 -10.25 12.65 10.59
N THR A 25 -8.94 12.37 10.64
CA THR A 25 -8.12 12.86 11.77
C THR A 25 -7.95 14.37 11.68
N ALA A 26 -7.50 15.01 12.76
CA ALA A 26 -7.11 16.43 12.71
C ALA A 26 -6.03 16.71 11.64
N SER A 27 -5.15 15.75 11.34
CA SER A 27 -4.15 15.82 10.28
C SER A 27 -4.69 15.63 8.85
N CYS A 28 -5.79 14.86 8.68
CA CYS A 28 -6.53 14.73 7.41
C CYS A 28 -7.67 15.76 7.29
N ARG A 29 -7.67 16.84 8.10
CA ARG A 29 -8.80 17.78 8.14
C ARG A 29 -8.84 18.71 6.94
N THR A 30 -7.70 18.98 6.29
CA THR A 30 -7.57 19.92 5.17
C THR A 30 -7.32 19.25 3.82
N SER A 31 -6.98 17.95 3.78
CA SER A 31 -6.71 17.21 2.55
C SER A 31 -7.49 15.90 2.50
N THR A 32 -8.07 15.59 1.35
CA THR A 32 -8.86 14.38 1.13
C THR A 32 -7.94 13.16 1.19
N CYS A 33 -7.91 12.48 2.35
CA CYS A 33 -7.12 11.27 2.50
C CYS A 33 -7.63 10.20 1.49
N PRO A 34 -6.77 9.74 0.56
CA PRO A 34 -7.23 8.94 -0.57
C PRO A 34 -7.77 7.59 -0.08
N THR A 35 -8.89 7.16 -0.67
CA THR A 35 -9.51 5.88 -0.35
C THR A 35 -8.62 4.71 -0.79
N ILE A 36 -8.82 3.53 -0.20
CA ILE A 36 -8.13 2.30 -0.61
C ILE A 36 -8.29 2.02 -2.11
N GLN A 37 -9.43 2.36 -2.70
CA GLN A 37 -9.68 2.24 -4.15
C GLN A 37 -8.76 3.12 -4.97
N VAL A 38 -8.56 4.38 -4.56
CA VAL A 38 -7.63 5.30 -5.23
C VAL A 38 -6.19 4.81 -5.06
N ARG A 39 -5.82 4.36 -3.86
CA ARG A 39 -4.47 3.84 -3.59
C ARG A 39 -4.15 2.60 -4.42
N VAL A 40 -5.04 1.61 -4.47
CA VAL A 40 -4.86 0.41 -5.32
C VAL A 40 -4.84 0.78 -6.81
N ALA A 41 -5.62 1.77 -7.24
CA ALA A 41 -5.53 2.27 -8.62
C ALA A 41 -4.15 2.87 -8.93
N THR A 42 -3.53 3.59 -7.98
CA THR A 42 -2.15 4.09 -8.11
C THR A 42 -1.15 2.95 -8.26
N LEU A 43 -1.27 1.87 -7.46
CA LEU A 43 -0.43 0.67 -7.61
C LEU A 43 -0.58 0.07 -9.01
N GLY A 44 -1.81 0.01 -9.53
CA GLY A 44 -2.08 -0.51 -10.88
C GLY A 44 -1.39 0.31 -11.97
N ARG A 45 -1.32 1.63 -11.80
CA ARG A 45 -0.62 2.52 -12.74
C ARG A 45 0.91 2.36 -12.65
N LEU A 46 1.47 2.13 -11.46
CA LEU A 46 2.90 1.82 -11.29
C LEU A 46 3.26 0.47 -11.94
N LYS A 47 2.44 -0.56 -11.69
CA LYS A 47 2.55 -1.88 -12.35
C LYS A 47 2.53 -1.73 -13.87
N ALA A 48 1.56 -1.00 -14.42
CA ALA A 48 1.41 -0.82 -15.86
C ALA A 48 2.61 -0.12 -16.53
N ARG A 49 3.40 0.64 -15.76
CA ARG A 49 4.64 1.29 -16.22
C ARG A 49 5.90 0.44 -15.98
N GLY A 50 5.78 -0.77 -15.44
CA GLY A 50 6.90 -1.68 -15.21
C GLY A 50 7.52 -1.62 -13.82
N HIS A 51 7.00 -0.80 -12.90
CA HIS A 51 7.59 -0.62 -11.56
C HIS A 51 7.05 -1.58 -10.50
N LEU A 52 6.60 -2.78 -10.89
CA LEU A 52 5.98 -3.73 -9.95
C LEU A 52 6.95 -4.15 -8.83
N GLY A 53 8.23 -4.34 -9.16
CA GLY A 53 9.28 -4.72 -8.19
C GLY A 53 9.72 -3.60 -7.25
N GLN A 54 9.08 -2.42 -7.34
CA GLN A 54 9.37 -1.23 -6.55
C GLN A 54 8.19 -0.82 -5.67
N ILE A 55 7.20 -1.69 -5.51
CA ILE A 55 6.01 -1.42 -4.69
C ILE A 55 6.11 -2.23 -3.41
N ALA A 56 6.03 -1.54 -2.26
CA ALA A 56 5.79 -2.15 -0.95
C ALA A 56 4.49 -1.58 -0.37
N ILE A 57 3.76 -2.39 0.41
CA ILE A 57 2.52 -1.94 1.07
C ILE A 57 2.52 -2.32 2.54
N SER A 58 1.92 -1.46 3.36
CA SER A 58 1.72 -1.67 4.79
C SER A 58 0.39 -1.07 5.23
N GLN A 59 0.14 -1.01 6.55
CA GLN A 59 -1.08 -0.46 7.16
C GLN A 59 -0.82 0.71 8.12
N ASP A 60 0.45 1.06 8.36
CA ASP A 60 0.87 2.11 9.30
C ASP A 60 0.18 1.96 10.67
N ILE A 61 0.38 0.85 11.37
CA ILE A 61 -0.20 0.71 12.73
C ILE A 61 0.73 1.37 13.73
N CYS A 62 0.45 2.65 14.03
CA CYS A 62 1.23 3.47 14.96
C CYS A 62 0.44 3.98 16.18
N TYR A 63 -0.86 3.69 16.28
CA TYR A 63 -1.71 4.05 17.43
C TYR A 63 -2.48 2.85 17.97
N ARG A 64 -2.71 2.80 19.29
CA ARG A 64 -3.52 1.76 19.94
C ARG A 64 -4.93 1.65 19.33
N SER A 65 -5.54 2.77 18.97
CA SER A 65 -6.85 2.82 18.30
C SER A 65 -6.88 2.12 16.94
N ARG A 66 -5.73 1.76 16.34
CA ARG A 66 -5.66 1.00 15.09
C ARG A 66 -5.69 -0.53 15.31
N LEU A 67 -5.58 -1.01 16.55
CA LEU A 67 -5.64 -2.44 16.89
C LEU A 67 -7.09 -2.96 16.89
N THR A 68 -7.28 -4.21 16.48
CA THR A 68 -8.62 -4.84 16.43
C THR A 68 -9.29 -4.90 17.80
N ALA A 69 -8.52 -5.12 18.87
CA ALA A 69 -9.01 -5.12 20.25
C ALA A 69 -9.66 -3.79 20.68
N LEU A 70 -9.36 -2.70 19.98
CA LEU A 70 -9.88 -1.36 20.25
C LEU A 70 -10.77 -0.85 19.10
N GLY A 71 -11.32 -1.75 18.28
CA GLY A 71 -12.20 -1.41 17.16
C GLY A 71 -11.49 -0.90 15.90
N GLY A 72 -10.15 -0.96 15.88
CA GLY A 72 -9.33 -0.61 14.73
C GLY A 72 -9.26 -1.73 13.67
N HIS A 73 -8.60 -1.45 12.55
CA HIS A 73 -8.52 -2.39 11.42
C HIS A 73 -7.50 -3.53 11.64
N GLY A 74 -6.47 -3.30 12.45
CA GLY A 74 -5.41 -4.25 12.81
C GLY A 74 -4.54 -4.75 11.65
N TYR A 75 -3.54 -5.56 11.99
CA TYR A 75 -2.50 -6.01 11.06
C TYR A 75 -3.03 -6.86 9.90
N GLY A 76 -4.15 -7.55 10.08
CA GLY A 76 -4.79 -8.32 9.01
C GLY A 76 -5.53 -7.48 7.95
N HIS A 77 -5.51 -6.14 8.02
CA HIS A 77 -6.24 -5.29 7.09
C HIS A 77 -5.84 -5.50 5.62
N VAL A 78 -4.53 -5.58 5.35
CA VAL A 78 -4.00 -5.78 3.99
C VAL A 78 -4.55 -7.07 3.39
N PHE A 79 -4.49 -8.18 4.13
CA PHE A 79 -4.97 -9.48 3.67
C PHE A 79 -6.50 -9.54 3.52
N ARG A 80 -7.25 -8.97 4.46
CA ARG A 80 -8.72 -9.01 4.43
C ARG A 80 -9.36 -8.08 3.40
N ASN A 81 -8.72 -6.96 3.07
CA ASN A 81 -9.36 -5.89 2.29
C ASN A 81 -8.57 -5.48 1.04
N VAL A 82 -7.26 -5.28 1.17
CA VAL A 82 -6.42 -4.80 0.07
C VAL A 82 -6.19 -5.90 -0.96
N VAL A 83 -5.77 -7.09 -0.53
CA VAL A 83 -5.47 -8.21 -1.44
C VAL A 83 -6.69 -8.62 -2.28
N PRO A 84 -7.90 -8.79 -1.72
CA PRO A 84 -9.09 -9.05 -2.52
C PRO A 84 -9.40 -7.93 -3.52
N LEU A 85 -9.17 -6.67 -3.14
CA LEU A 85 -9.36 -5.53 -4.05
C LEU A 85 -8.32 -5.50 -5.17
N MET A 86 -7.05 -5.80 -4.88
CA MET A 86 -6.00 -5.93 -5.88
C MET A 86 -6.34 -7.01 -6.90
N ARG A 87 -6.79 -8.20 -6.44
CA ARG A 87 -7.24 -9.29 -7.32
C ARG A 87 -8.37 -8.84 -8.25
N ARG A 88 -9.41 -8.18 -7.71
CA ARG A 88 -10.50 -7.59 -8.51
C ARG A 88 -10.03 -6.52 -9.51
N ARG A 89 -8.84 -5.94 -9.32
CA ARG A 89 -8.23 -4.94 -10.19
C ARG A 89 -7.15 -5.52 -11.12
N GLY A 90 -7.08 -6.84 -11.27
CA GLY A 90 -6.20 -7.50 -12.24
C GLY A 90 -4.75 -7.65 -11.78
N PHE A 91 -4.51 -7.66 -10.47
CA PHE A 91 -3.24 -8.15 -9.92
C PHE A 91 -3.29 -9.68 -9.88
N SER A 92 -2.34 -10.32 -10.57
CA SER A 92 -2.14 -11.76 -10.46
C SER A 92 -1.60 -12.14 -9.08
N ASP A 93 -1.66 -13.43 -8.74
CA ASP A 93 -1.05 -13.92 -7.50
C ASP A 93 0.48 -13.70 -7.50
N ALA A 94 1.13 -13.83 -8.66
CA ALA A 94 2.55 -13.47 -8.82
C ALA A 94 2.81 -11.98 -8.54
N ALA A 95 1.95 -11.08 -9.01
CA ALA A 95 2.08 -9.65 -8.72
C ALA A 95 1.83 -9.33 -7.24
N THR A 96 0.86 -10.01 -6.63
CA THR A 96 0.58 -9.92 -5.18
C THR A 96 1.79 -10.40 -4.37
N HIS A 97 2.37 -11.54 -4.75
CA HIS A 97 3.57 -12.09 -4.12
C HIS A 97 4.78 -11.15 -4.28
N GLN A 98 4.96 -10.53 -5.45
CA GLN A 98 6.02 -9.56 -5.67
C GLN A 98 5.93 -8.38 -4.69
N ILE A 99 4.72 -7.90 -4.42
CA ILE A 99 4.47 -6.75 -3.54
C ILE A 99 4.59 -7.11 -2.06
N LEU A 100 4.06 -8.27 -1.65
CA LEU A 100 3.97 -8.66 -0.24
C LEU A 100 5.19 -9.41 0.28
N VAL A 101 5.94 -10.07 -0.61
CA VAL A 101 7.02 -10.99 -0.22
C VAL A 101 8.33 -10.59 -0.88
N ALA A 102 8.40 -10.63 -2.21
CA ALA A 102 9.69 -10.50 -2.90
C ALA A 102 10.32 -9.11 -2.75
N THR A 103 9.53 -8.04 -2.87
CA THR A 103 10.04 -6.66 -2.74
C THR A 103 10.47 -6.35 -1.30
N PRO A 104 9.65 -6.64 -0.25
CA PRO A 104 10.10 -6.50 1.13
C PRO A 104 11.31 -7.37 1.48
N ALA A 105 11.35 -8.64 1.05
CA ALA A 105 12.49 -9.52 1.31
C ALA A 105 13.79 -8.95 0.72
N ARG A 106 13.74 -8.43 -0.51
CA ARG A 106 14.88 -7.76 -1.16
C ARG A 106 15.36 -6.53 -0.40
N LEU A 107 14.45 -5.76 0.22
CA LEU A 107 14.82 -4.60 1.04
C LEU A 107 15.56 -5.01 2.32
N TRP A 108 15.22 -6.16 2.90
CA TRP A 108 15.83 -6.65 4.13
C TRP A 108 17.24 -7.23 3.94
N THR A 109 17.62 -7.62 2.71
CA THR A 109 18.93 -8.20 2.38
C THR A 109 19.97 -7.17 1.94
N LEU A 110 19.68 -5.86 2.08
CA LEU A 110 20.60 -4.79 1.68
C LEU A 110 21.64 -4.42 2.75
N PHE A 111 21.78 -5.24 3.80
CA PHE A 111 22.68 -5.01 4.94
C PHE A 111 23.48 -6.27 5.24
#